data_AF-A0A5J4RGK1-F1
#
_entry.id   AF-A0A5J4RGK1-F1
#
_cell.length_a   1.000
_cell.length_b   1.000
_cell.length_c   1.000
_cell.angle_alpha   90.00
_cell.angle_beta   90.00
_cell.angle_gamma   90.00
#
_symmetry.space_group_name_H-M   'P 1'
#
loop_
_entity.id
_entity.type
_entity.pdbx_description
1 polymer ?
#
loop_
_entity_poly.entity_id
_entity_poly.type
_entity_poly.pdbx_seq_one_letter_code
_entity_poly.pdbx_strand_id
1 'polypeptide(L)' 'MLDISQFNPRNIPMTQAKKDIIKASVSPVDDVIISHFKAFRDGVTCNIVEEWKPQDMKLKNYQLAIKNICVRTQKQTDG' A
#
# COMPACT_ATOMS: atom_id res chain seq x y z
N MET A 1 9.02 -27.14 27.95
CA MET A 1 9.66 -26.03 27.21
C MET A 1 9.40 -26.31 25.73
N LEU A 2 8.86 -25.36 24.96
CA LEU A 2 8.70 -25.58 23.52
C LEU A 2 10.08 -25.73 22.87
N ASP A 3 10.25 -26.75 22.04
CA ASP A 3 11.45 -26.94 21.25
C ASP A 3 11.49 -25.91 20.11
N ILE A 4 12.36 -24.92 20.26
CA ILE A 4 12.53 -23.83 19.30
C ILE A 4 13.25 -24.28 18.02
N SER A 5 13.87 -25.47 17.99
CA SER A 5 14.55 -25.98 16.79
C SER A 5 13.59 -26.22 15.62
N GLN A 6 12.31 -26.42 15.91
CA GLN A 6 11.24 -26.62 14.93
C GLN A 6 10.59 -25.29 14.47
N PHE A 7 11.00 -24.15 15.04
CA PHE A 7 10.43 -22.86 14.65
C PHE A 7 10.85 -22.49 13.23
N ASN A 8 9.86 -22.39 12.34
CA ASN A 8 10.06 -21.88 10.99
C ASN A 8 9.44 -20.46 10.88
N PRO A 9 10.25 -19.39 10.75
CA PRO A 9 9.75 -18.03 10.63
C PRO A 9 8.92 -17.78 9.37
N ARG A 10 8.94 -18.69 8.38
CA ARG A 10 8.06 -18.60 7.20
C ARG A 10 6.62 -19.05 7.49
N ASN A 11 6.40 -19.84 8.55
CA ASN A 11 5.10 -20.42 8.89
C ASN A 11 4.37 -19.64 9.98
N ILE A 12 4.56 -18.31 10.07
CA ILE A 12 3.88 -17.50 11.07
C ILE A 12 2.39 -17.37 10.71
N PRO A 13 1.47 -17.95 11.50
CA PRO A 13 0.04 -17.94 11.21
C PRO A 13 -0.54 -16.52 11.21
N MET A 14 -1.60 -16.28 10.44
CA MET A 14 -2.28 -14.99 10.36
C MET A 14 -3.28 -14.78 11.51
N THR A 15 -2.75 -14.58 12.73
CA THR A 15 -3.55 -14.31 13.93
C THR A 15 -4.03 -12.87 14.01
N GLN A 16 -4.97 -12.58 14.93
CA GLN A 16 -5.43 -11.20 15.15
C GLN A 16 -4.29 -10.27 15.55
N ALA A 17 -3.42 -10.71 16.48
CA ALA A 17 -2.23 -9.96 16.87
C ALA A 17 -1.33 -9.62 15.67
N LYS A 18 -1.14 -10.56 14.73
CA LYS A 18 -0.38 -10.29 13.50
C LYS A 18 -1.06 -9.25 12.62
N LYS A 19 -2.39 -9.32 12.46
CA LYS A 19 -3.17 -8.32 11.71
C LYS A 19 -3.07 -6.95 12.34
N ASP A 20 -3.12 -6.86 13.67
CA ASP A 20 -3.04 -5.60 14.39
C ASP A 20 -1.65 -4.96 14.27
N ILE A 21 -0.58 -5.76 14.36
CA ILE A 21 0.81 -5.30 14.13
C ILE A 21 0.98 -4.78 12.71
N ILE A 22 0.48 -5.53 11.71
CA ILE A 22 0.52 -5.09 10.31
C ILE A 22 -0.23 -3.77 10.17
N LYS A 23 -1.48 -3.69 10.65
CA LYS A 23 -2.30 -2.49 10.55
C LYS A 23 -1.64 -1.28 11.23
N ALA A 24 -0.98 -1.47 12.37
CA ALA A 24 -0.24 -0.41 13.05
C ALA A 24 1.01 0.05 12.29
N SER A 25 1.55 -0.79 11.41
CA SER A 25 2.75 -0.49 10.62
C SER A 25 2.45 0.08 9.23
N VAL A 26 1.20 0.01 8.77
CA VAL A 26 0.76 0.45 7.44
C VAL A 26 0.51 1.95 7.47
N SER A 27 1.09 2.69 6.53
CA SER A 27 0.82 4.12 6.40
C SER A 27 -0.55 4.38 5.76
N PRO A 28 -1.16 5.56 5.94
CA PRO A 28 -2.41 5.91 5.26
C PRO A 28 -2.33 5.83 3.73
N VAL A 29 -1.14 5.97 3.15
CA VAL A 29 -0.91 5.86 1.71
C VAL A 29 -0.84 4.41 1.27
N ASP A 30 -0.18 3.57 2.08
CA ASP A 30 -0.14 2.12 1.85
C ASP A 30 -1.56 1.52 1.94
N ASP A 31 -2.39 1.97 2.88
CA ASP A 31 -3.80 1.55 2.97
C ASP A 31 -4.58 1.84 1.69
N VAL A 32 -4.37 3.01 1.07
CA VAL A 32 -4.98 3.37 -0.21
C VAL A 32 -4.45 2.47 -1.34
N ILE A 33 -3.14 2.24 -1.40
CA ILE A 33 -2.52 1.37 -2.40
C ILE A 33 -3.03 -0.06 -2.26
N ILE A 34 -3.13 -0.59 -1.04
CA ILE A 34 -3.66 -1.93 -0.77
C ILE A 34 -5.13 -2.01 -1.18
N SER A 35 -5.94 -1.01 -0.82
CA SER A 35 -7.37 -0.97 -1.14
C SER A 35 -7.66 -0.89 -2.64
N HIS A 36 -6.77 -0.24 -3.40
CA HIS A 36 -6.91 -0.05 -4.85
C HIS A 36 -5.81 -0.76 -5.65
N PHE A 37 -5.23 -1.83 -5.09
CA PHE A 37 -4.02 -2.47 -5.62
C PHE A 37 -4.14 -2.87 -7.09
N LYS A 38 -5.29 -3.43 -7.48
CA LYS A 38 -5.56 -3.82 -8.87
C LYS A 38 -5.49 -2.62 -9.81
N ALA A 39 -6.07 -1.47 -9.43
CA ALA A 39 -6.06 -0.27 -10.27
C ALA A 39 -4.65 0.31 -10.42
N PHE A 40 -3.85 0.32 -9.35
CA PHE A 40 -2.43 0.71 -9.42
C PHE A 40 -1.64 -0.21 -10.35
N ARG A 41 -1.83 -1.52 -10.23
CA ARG A 41 -1.16 -2.52 -11.07
C ARG A 41 -1.53 -2.41 -12.54
N ASP A 42 -2.81 -2.21 -12.83
CA ASP A 42 -3.33 -2.13 -14.21
C ASP A 42 -3.09 -0.73 -14.84
N GLY A 43 -2.69 0.24 -14.02
CA GLY A 43 -2.38 1.61 -14.41
C GLY A 43 -3.59 2.53 -14.29
N VAL A 44 -3.56 3.44 -13.32
CA VAL A 44 -4.61 4.40 -13.00
C VAL A 44 -4.14 5.84 -13.27
N THR A 45 -5.06 6.71 -13.68
CA THR A 45 -4.75 8.13 -13.92
C THR A 45 -4.52 8.89 -12.61
N CYS A 46 -3.66 9.91 -12.63
CA CYS A 46 -3.34 10.68 -11.43
C CYS A 46 -4.59 11.35 -10.82
N ASN A 47 -5.53 11.82 -11.65
CA ASN A 47 -6.75 12.48 -11.16
C ASN A 47 -7.58 11.54 -10.28
N ILE A 48 -7.75 10.28 -10.69
CA ILE A 48 -8.48 9.27 -9.89
C ILE A 48 -7.71 8.97 -8.60
N VAL A 49 -6.38 8.82 -8.66
CA VAL A 49 -5.57 8.55 -7.48
C VAL A 49 -5.66 9.67 -6.45
N GLU A 50 -5.73 10.93 -6.89
CA GLU A 50 -5.86 12.11 -6.04
C GLU A 50 -7.21 12.17 -5.31
N GLU A 51 -8.27 11.61 -5.88
CA GLU A 51 -9.58 11.48 -5.22
C GLU A 51 -9.56 10.49 -4.04
N TRP A 52 -8.64 9.52 -4.03
CA TRP A 52 -8.50 8.54 -2.93
C TRP A 52 -7.65 9.03 -1.76
N LYS A 53 -7.25 10.30 -1.79
CA LYS A 53 -6.43 10.92 -0.75
C LYS A 53 -7.12 10.81 0.63
N PRO A 54 -6.42 10.35 1.67
CA PRO A 54 -6.93 10.38 3.04
C PRO A 54 -7.36 11.80 3.45
N GLN A 55 -8.44 11.91 4.25
CA GLN A 55 -9.00 13.21 4.64
C GLN A 55 -7.98 14.07 5.40
N ASP A 56 -7.23 13.47 6.33
CA ASP A 56 -6.27 14.15 7.19
C ASP A 56 -4.93 14.51 6.51
N MET A 57 -4.79 14.22 5.21
CA MET A 57 -3.55 14.46 4.46
C MET A 57 -3.69 15.62 3.48
N LYS A 58 -2.67 16.49 3.41
CA LYS A 58 -2.57 17.53 2.37
C LYS A 58 -2.27 16.88 1.01
N LEU A 59 -2.91 17.38 -0.05
CA LEU A 59 -2.76 16.82 -1.41
C LEU A 59 -1.30 16.76 -1.88
N LYS A 60 -0.51 17.81 -1.65
CA LYS A 60 0.92 17.82 -2.01
C LYS A 60 1.73 16.72 -1.31
N ASN A 61 1.43 16.44 -0.04
CA ASN A 61 2.12 15.40 0.72
C ASN A 61 1.72 14.01 0.19
N TYR A 62 0.44 13.81 -0.10
CA TYR A 62 -0.06 12.58 -0.69
C TYR A 62 0.55 12.31 -2.06
N GLN A 63 0.58 13.31 -2.95
CA GLN A 63 1.24 13.22 -4.26
C GLN A 63 2.74 12.86 -4.13
N LEU A 64 3.44 13.44 -3.16
CA LEU A 64 4.86 13.12 -2.91
C LEU A 64 5.03 11.67 -2.43
N ALA A 65 4.22 11.24 -1.46
CA ALA A 65 4.27 9.89 -0.93
C ALA A 65 3.96 8.83 -1.99
N ILE A 66 2.90 9.03 -2.79
CA ILE A 66 2.56 8.15 -3.90
C ILE A 66 3.70 8.08 -4.93
N LYS A 67 4.34 9.20 -5.27
CA LYS A 67 5.48 9.22 -6.22
C LYS A 67 6.71 8.46 -5.71
N ASN A 68 6.89 8.37 -4.39
CA ASN A 68 7.99 7.61 -3.81
C ASN A 68 7.75 6.09 -3.86
N ILE A 69 6.49 5.66 -3.97
CA ILE A 69 6.10 4.24 -3.95
C ILE A 69 5.77 3.73 -5.37
N CYS A 70 5.05 4.54 -6.16
CA CYS A 70 4.55 4.18 -7.48
C CYS A 70 5.31 4.93 -8.59
N VAL A 71 5.49 4.26 -9.72
CA VAL A 71 6.10 4.86 -10.91
C VAL A 71 5.04 5.60 -11.72
N ARG A 72 5.28 6.89 -12.00
CA ARG A 72 4.45 7.67 -12.93
C ARG A 72 4.96 7.48 -14.35
N THR A 73 4.13 6.93 -15.23
CA THR A 73 4.42 6.81 -16.66
C THR A 73 3.57 7.77 -17.48
N GLN A 74 4.15 8.36 -18.52
CA GLN A 74 3.37 9.07 -19.54
C GLN A 74 2.90 8.04 -20.57
N LYS A 75 1.59 7.93 -20.79
CA LYS A 75 1.06 7.20 -21.94
C LYS A 75 0.96 8.18 -23.10
N GLN A 76 1.72 7.95 -24.17
CA GLN A 76 1.43 8.56 -25.45
C GLN A 76 0.18 7.88 -26.00
N THR A 77 -0.91 8.61 -26.18
CA THR A 77 -2.01 8.18 -27.03
C THR A 77 -1.55 8.37 -28.47
N ASP A 78 -1.26 7.27 -29.16
CA ASP A 78 -1.17 7.28 -30.62
C ASP A 78 -2.52 7.80 -31.17
N GLY A 79 -2.44 8.84 -32.00
CA GLY A 79 -3.59 9.55 -32.57
C GLY A 79 -4.36 8.77 -33.61
#